data_AF-A0A6P1B9R9-F1
#
_entry.id   AF-A0A6P1B9R9-F1
#
_cell.length_a   1.000
_cell.length_b   1.000
_cell.length_c   1.000
_cell.angle_alpha   90.00
_cell.angle_beta   90.00
_cell.angle_gamma   90.00
#
_symmetry.space_group_name_H-M   'P 1'
#
loop_
_entity.id
_entity.type
_entity.pdbx_description
1 polymer ?
#
loop_
_entity_poly.entity_id
_entity_poly.type
_entity_poly.pdbx_seq_one_letter_code
_entity_poly.pdbx_strand_id
1 'polypeptide(L)'
;MRVSVVEVKRKRVEARVNERYMVDGHDVAHDRKRTLAASVAAGAEPSAEFAEAAAVEGVTPQALALTILAKPDELMTKENKRRSMVVRTRAAKTVAELEAIEAEADATAAPRTSRIFMQEGP
;
A
#
# COMPACT_ATOMS: atom_id res chain seq x y z
N MET A 1 -11.20 37.29 -3.40
CA MET A 1 -10.14 36.46 -4.03
C MET A 1 -10.86 35.38 -4.84
N ARG A 2 -10.82 35.41 -6.18
CA ARG A 2 -11.48 34.38 -7.01
C ARG A 2 -10.59 33.14 -7.03
N VAL A 3 -11.06 32.01 -6.49
CA VAL A 3 -10.33 30.74 -6.57
C VAL A 3 -10.36 30.26 -8.02
N SER A 4 -9.21 29.92 -8.59
CA SER A 4 -9.15 29.42 -9.96
C SER A 4 -9.71 28.00 -10.07
N VAL A 5 -10.29 27.66 -11.23
CA VAL A 5 -10.80 26.30 -11.51
C VAL A 5 -9.71 25.25 -11.30
N VAL A 6 -8.48 25.57 -11.68
CA VAL A 6 -7.30 24.70 -11.48
C VAL A 6 -7.02 24.47 -10.00
N GLU A 7 -7.10 25.51 -9.15
CA GLU A 7 -6.89 25.35 -7.70
C GLU A 7 -7.97 24.50 -7.04
N VAL A 8 -9.25 24.67 -7.42
CA VAL A 8 -10.35 23.84 -6.91
C VAL A 8 -10.14 22.38 -7.32
N LYS A 9 -9.85 22.12 -8.59
CA LYS A 9 -9.61 20.77 -9.11
C LYS A 9 -8.38 20.14 -8.43
N ARG A 10 -7.29 20.89 -8.26
CA ARG A 10 -6.08 20.41 -7.56
C ARG A 10 -6.38 19.92 -6.16
N LYS A 11 -7.15 20.69 -5.37
CA LYS A 11 -7.56 20.27 -4.02
C LYS A 11 -8.39 18.98 -4.03
N ARG A 12 -9.32 18.84 -4.99
CA ARG A 12 -10.13 17.63 -5.15
C ARG A 12 -9.26 16.41 -5.49
N VAL A 13 -8.36 16.55 -6.45
CA VAL A 13 -7.47 15.45 -6.87
C VAL A 13 -6.51 15.07 -5.75
N GLU A 14 -5.95 16.03 -5.00
CA GLU A 14 -5.09 15.74 -3.85
C GLU A 14 -5.85 14.98 -2.75
N ALA A 15 -7.10 15.38 -2.45
CA ALA A 15 -7.95 14.64 -1.51
C ALA A 15 -8.21 13.21 -2.00
N ARG A 16 -8.47 13.03 -3.30
CA ARG A 16 -8.72 11.72 -3.91
C ARG A 16 -7.48 10.82 -3.85
N VAL A 17 -6.30 11.34 -4.17
CA VAL A 17 -5.04 10.60 -4.04
C VAL A 17 -4.83 10.15 -2.59
N ASN A 18 -5.06 11.02 -1.61
CA ASN A 18 -4.90 10.64 -0.20
C ASN A 18 -5.90 9.58 0.25
N GLU A 19 -7.15 9.66 -0.20
CA GLU A 19 -8.18 8.64 0.08
C GLU A 19 -7.78 7.27 -0.50
N ARG A 20 -7.35 7.23 -1.78
CA ARG A 20 -7.02 5.96 -2.45
C ARG A 20 -5.78 5.27 -1.91
N TYR A 21 -4.82 6.04 -1.42
CA TYR A 21 -3.57 5.53 -0.89
C TYR A 21 -3.52 5.57 0.64
N MET A 22 -4.67 5.63 1.30
CA MET A 22 -4.75 5.61 2.77
C MET A 22 -4.18 4.30 3.31
N VAL A 23 -3.30 4.41 4.29
CA VAL A 23 -2.73 3.26 5.02
C VAL A 23 -3.81 2.67 5.92
N ASP A 24 -3.99 1.35 5.87
CA ASP A 24 -4.95 0.64 6.70
C ASP A 24 -4.28 -0.28 7.75
N GLY A 25 -5.08 -1.00 8.51
CA GLY A 25 -4.58 -1.91 9.54
C GLY A 25 -3.77 -3.10 8.99
N HIS A 26 -4.04 -3.54 7.75
CA HIS A 26 -3.27 -4.62 7.12
C HIS A 26 -1.88 -4.15 6.74
N ASP A 27 -1.75 -2.94 6.20
CA ASP A 27 -0.46 -2.33 5.87
C ASP A 27 0.43 -2.25 7.12
N VAL A 28 -0.13 -1.79 8.25
CA VAL A 28 0.59 -1.69 9.53
C VAL A 28 0.98 -3.07 10.07
N ALA A 29 0.12 -4.07 9.92
CA ALA A 29 0.42 -5.43 10.35
C ALA A 29 1.57 -6.04 9.52
N HIS A 30 1.61 -5.79 8.21
CA HIS A 30 2.70 -6.22 7.34
C HIS A 30 4.03 -5.54 7.70
N ASP A 31 4.01 -4.23 7.97
CA ASP A 31 5.19 -3.49 8.42
C ASP A 31 5.77 -4.03 9.73
N ARG A 32 4.91 -4.33 10.72
CA ARG A 32 5.34 -4.97 11.98
C ARG A 32 5.97 -6.34 11.75
N LYS A 33 5.36 -7.18 10.91
CA LYS A 33 5.92 -8.49 10.54
C LYS A 33 7.29 -8.34 9.88
N ARG A 34 7.42 -7.37 8.98
CA ARG A 34 8.67 -7.07 8.28
C ARG A 34 9.75 -6.56 9.25
N THR A 35 9.38 -5.71 10.20
CA THR A 35 10.28 -5.21 11.25
C THR A 35 10.79 -6.34 12.15
N LEU A 36 9.90 -7.24 12.58
CA LEU A 36 10.31 -8.43 13.36
C LEU A 36 11.25 -9.33 12.56
N ALA A 37 10.94 -9.57 11.29
CA ALA A 37 11.80 -10.33 10.39
C ALA A 37 13.18 -9.66 10.22
N ALA A 38 13.24 -8.33 10.08
CA ALA A 38 14.48 -7.58 9.99
C ALA A 38 15.37 -7.78 11.24
N SER A 39 14.78 -7.73 12.44
CA SER A 39 15.51 -7.99 13.69
C SER A 39 16.07 -9.41 13.75
N VAL A 40 15.27 -10.42 13.41
CA VAL A 40 15.73 -11.83 13.40
C VAL A 40 16.81 -12.05 12.35
N ALA A 41 16.68 -11.45 11.16
CA ALA A 41 17.70 -11.51 10.11
C ALA A 41 19.02 -10.84 10.54
N ALA A 42 18.95 -9.79 11.37
CA ALA A 42 20.11 -9.13 11.97
C ALA A 42 20.72 -9.90 13.15
N GLY A 43 20.15 -11.05 13.54
CA GLY A 43 20.68 -11.91 14.59
C GLY A 43 20.00 -11.77 15.96
N ALA A 44 18.89 -11.04 16.07
CA ALA A 44 18.09 -11.06 17.28
C ALA A 44 17.45 -12.44 17.50
N GLU A 45 17.22 -12.81 18.76
CA GLU A 45 16.47 -14.03 19.07
C GLU A 45 15.01 -13.90 18.62
N PRO A 46 14.45 -14.91 17.92
CA PRO A 46 13.06 -14.90 17.50
C PRO A 46 12.13 -15.02 18.72
N SER A 47 11.00 -14.32 18.68
CA SER A 47 9.93 -14.53 19.66
C SER A 47 9.36 -15.95 19.52
N ALA A 48 8.71 -16.44 20.58
CA ALA A 48 8.05 -17.75 20.57
C ALA A 48 7.05 -17.88 19.41
N GLU A 49 6.22 -16.86 19.20
CA GLU A 49 5.24 -16.81 18.10
C GLU A 49 5.90 -16.86 16.71
N PHE A 50 7.05 -16.20 16.54
CA PHE A 50 7.78 -16.20 15.26
C PHE A 50 8.45 -17.55 15.01
N ALA A 51 8.98 -18.19 16.06
CA ALA A 51 9.55 -19.53 15.98
C ALA A 51 8.48 -20.59 15.68
N GLU A 52 7.29 -20.48 16.28
CA GLU A 52 6.15 -21.34 15.99
C GLU A 52 5.69 -21.20 14.53
N ALA A 53 5.58 -19.97 14.03
CA ALA A 53 5.25 -19.73 12.62
C ALA A 53 6.28 -20.37 11.67
N ALA A 54 7.57 -20.26 11.98
CA ALA A 54 8.63 -20.91 11.20
C ALA A 54 8.51 -22.44 11.22
N ALA A 55 8.19 -23.03 12.38
CA ALA A 55 7.98 -24.46 12.53
C ALA A 55 6.77 -24.96 11.72
N VAL A 56 5.68 -24.20 11.68
CA VAL A 56 4.49 -24.50 10.85
C VAL A 56 4.85 -24.49 9.36
N GLU A 57 5.72 -23.57 8.92
CA GLU A 57 6.23 -23.51 7.55
C GLU A 57 7.38 -24.50 7.27
N GLY A 58 7.84 -25.27 8.27
CA GLY A 58 8.91 -26.26 8.13
C GLY A 58 10.29 -25.66 7.85
N VAL A 59 10.52 -24.41 8.25
CA VAL A 59 11.77 -23.66 8.01
C VAL A 59 12.36 -23.12 9.32
N THR A 60 13.62 -22.69 9.27
CA THR A 60 14.23 -22.00 10.42
C THR A 60 13.69 -20.57 10.54
N PRO A 61 13.69 -19.97 11.76
CA PRO A 61 13.32 -18.57 11.93
C PRO A 61 14.10 -17.61 11.03
N GLN A 62 15.41 -17.84 10.84
CA GLN A 62 16.23 -17.06 9.90
C GLN A 62 15.76 -17.21 8.44
N ALA A 63 15.43 -18.42 7.99
CA ALA A 63 14.93 -18.64 6.64
C ALA A 63 13.54 -17.99 6.42
N LEU A 64 12.66 -18.05 7.43
CA LEU A 64 11.37 -17.35 7.40
C LEU A 64 11.57 -15.83 7.32
N ALA A 65 12.48 -15.28 8.14
CA ALA A 65 12.79 -13.85 8.13
C ALA A 65 13.28 -13.37 6.76
N LEU A 66 14.20 -14.10 6.12
CA LEU A 66 14.67 -13.79 4.78
C LEU A 66 13.55 -13.87 3.74
N THR A 67 12.67 -14.87 3.84
CA THR A 67 11.49 -15.01 2.96
C THR A 67 10.54 -13.82 3.10
N ILE A 68 10.29 -13.35 4.32
CA ILE A 68 9.46 -12.16 4.57
C ILE A 68 10.12 -10.92 3.98
N LEU A 69 11.43 -10.74 4.17
CA LEU A 69 12.17 -9.57 3.70
C LEU A 69 12.34 -9.53 2.18
N ALA A 70 12.35 -10.68 1.51
CA ALA A 70 12.42 -10.80 0.06
C ALA A 70 11.17 -10.26 -0.65
N LYS A 71 10.02 -10.22 0.04
CA LYS A 71 8.82 -9.58 -0.48
C LYS A 71 9.02 -8.05 -0.54
N PRO A 72 8.44 -7.36 -1.53
CA PRO A 72 8.48 -5.91 -1.57
C PRO A 72 7.85 -5.32 -0.31
N ASP A 73 8.38 -4.17 0.12
CA ASP A 73 7.79 -3.39 1.19
C ASP A 73 6.56 -2.66 0.64
N GLU A 74 5.40 -3.31 0.75
CA GLU A 74 4.13 -2.81 0.21
C GLU A 74 3.73 -1.47 0.84
N LEU A 75 3.99 -1.28 2.13
CA LEU A 75 3.70 -0.02 2.83
C LEU A 75 4.55 1.11 2.25
N MET A 76 5.87 0.92 2.15
CA MET A 76 6.77 1.90 1.56
C MET A 76 6.45 2.15 0.08
N THR A 77 6.08 1.09 -0.66
CA THR A 77 5.69 1.20 -2.07
C THR A 77 4.44 2.08 -2.23
N LYS A 78 3.41 1.82 -1.43
CA LYS A 78 2.17 2.58 -1.39
C LYS A 78 2.40 4.05 -1.00
N GLU A 79 3.20 4.29 0.04
CA GLU A 79 3.51 5.64 0.51
C GLU A 79 4.37 6.43 -0.50
N ASN A 80 5.36 5.80 -1.12
CA ASN A 80 6.17 6.43 -2.16
C ASN A 80 5.32 6.81 -3.38
N LYS A 81 4.39 5.93 -3.78
CA LYS A 81 3.46 6.21 -4.87
C LYS A 81 2.54 7.38 -4.52
N ARG A 82 1.98 7.42 -3.31
CA ARG A 82 1.16 8.53 -2.81
C ARG A 82 1.92 9.84 -2.86
N ARG A 83 3.15 9.89 -2.32
CA ARG A 83 4.00 11.09 -2.34
C ARG A 83 4.27 11.57 -3.77
N SER A 84 4.61 10.67 -4.67
CA SER A 84 4.84 10.98 -6.09
C SER A 84 3.60 11.61 -6.74
N MET A 85 2.42 11.04 -6.51
CA MET A 85 1.16 11.58 -7.05
C MET A 85 0.78 12.94 -6.45
N VAL A 86 0.98 13.13 -5.14
CA VAL A 86 0.75 14.43 -4.48
C VAL A 86 1.68 15.50 -5.06
N VAL A 87 2.96 15.20 -5.24
CA VAL A 87 3.93 16.11 -5.86
C VAL A 87 3.50 16.47 -7.29
N ARG A 88 3.12 15.48 -8.10
CA ARG A 88 2.60 15.71 -9.46
C ARG A 88 1.33 16.58 -9.45
N THR A 89 0.41 16.33 -8.52
CA THR A 89 -0.84 17.10 -8.38
C THR A 89 -0.54 18.56 -8.05
N ARG A 90 0.43 18.81 -7.16
CA ARG A 90 0.86 20.17 -6.79
C ARG A 90 1.56 20.89 -7.93
N ALA A 91 2.33 20.18 -8.74
CA ALA A 91 3.04 20.72 -9.89
C ALA A 91 2.14 20.94 -11.12
N ALA A 92 0.96 20.31 -11.18
CA ALA A 92 0.04 20.40 -12.33
C ALA A 92 -0.46 21.83 -12.55
N LYS A 93 -0.41 22.26 -13.81
CA LYS A 93 -0.76 23.62 -14.27
C LYS A 93 -2.09 23.66 -15.00
N THR A 94 -2.57 22.51 -15.48
CA THR A 94 -3.76 22.39 -16.32
C THR A 94 -4.78 21.43 -15.72
N VAL A 95 -6.04 21.58 -16.13
CA VAL A 95 -7.12 20.65 -15.75
C VAL A 95 -6.86 19.26 -16.32
N ALA A 96 -6.35 19.15 -17.55
CA ALA A 96 -6.05 17.87 -18.20
C ALA A 96 -4.98 17.06 -17.45
N GLU A 97 -3.92 17.71 -16.95
CA GLU A 97 -2.91 17.05 -16.11
C GLU A 97 -3.53 16.53 -14.81
N LEU A 98 -4.41 17.31 -14.19
CA LEU A 98 -5.11 16.91 -12.97
C LEU A 98 -6.06 15.72 -13.20
N GLU A 99 -6.77 15.69 -14.33
CA GLU A 99 -7.65 14.59 -14.71
C GLU A 99 -6.86 13.30 -15.00
N ALA A 100 -5.69 13.40 -15.64
CA ALA A 100 -4.81 12.25 -15.85
C ALA A 100 -4.32 11.65 -14.53
N ILE A 101 -3.97 12.49 -13.54
CA ILE A 101 -3.56 12.04 -12.21
C ILE A 101 -4.74 11.41 -11.44
N GLU A 102 -5.93 11.99 -11.55
CA GLU A 102 -7.16 11.45 -10.95
C GLU A 102 -7.49 10.05 -11.49
N ALA A 103 -7.42 9.88 -12.82
CA ALA A 103 -7.65 8.59 -13.47
C ALA A 103 -6.62 7.53 -13.04
N GLU A 104 -5.34 7.91 -12.93
CA GLU A 104 -4.27 7.01 -12.44
C GLU A 104 -4.53 6.58 -10.99
N ALA A 105 -4.95 7.51 -10.12
CA ALA A 105 -5.29 7.20 -8.73
C ALA A 105 -6.49 6.25 -8.63
N ASP A 106 -7.52 6.44 -9.44
CA ASP A 106 -8.71 5.58 -9.44
C ASP A 106 -8.45 4.20 -10.04
N ALA A 107 -7.56 4.06 -11.03
CA ALA A 107 -7.17 2.76 -11.58
C ALA A 107 -6.42 1.87 -10.58
N THR A 108 -5.82 2.46 -9.55
CA THR A 108 -5.07 1.72 -8.51
C THR A 108 -5.98 1.18 -7.41
N ALA A 109 -7.20 1.71 -7.28
CA ALA A 109 -8.21 1.12 -6.44
C ALA A 109 -8.74 -0.13 -7.15
N ALA A 110 -8.44 -1.33 -6.64
CA ALA A 110 -8.89 -2.59 -7.21
C ALA A 110 -10.35 -2.50 -7.70
N PRO A 111 -10.69 -3.13 -8.85
CA PRO A 111 -12.08 -3.18 -9.29
C PRO A 111 -12.91 -3.72 -8.12
N ARG A 112 -13.99 -3.01 -7.75
CA ARG A 112 -14.97 -3.54 -6.79
C ARG A 112 -15.45 -4.84 -7.42
N THR A 113 -14.87 -5.96 -7.02
CA THR A 113 -15.31 -7.28 -7.46
C THR A 113 -16.72 -7.42 -6.93
N SER A 114 -17.69 -7.11 -7.79
CA SER A 114 -19.06 -7.58 -7.67
C SER A 114 -18.93 -9.08 -7.49
N ARG A 115 -19.06 -9.56 -6.25
CA ARG A 115 -19.24 -10.97 -5.93
C ARG A 115 -20.53 -11.37 -6.63
N ILE A 116 -20.43 -11.77 -7.90
CA ILE A 116 -21.44 -12.61 -8.51
C ILE A 116 -21.28 -13.93 -7.78
N PHE A 117 -22.15 -14.13 -6.79
CA PHE A 117 -22.35 -15.44 -6.19
C PHE A 117 -22.71 -16.40 -7.33
N MET A 118 -21.74 -17.18 -7.79
CA MET A 118 -22.06 -18.47 -8.39
C MET A 118 -22.62 -19.31 -7.24
N GLN A 119 -23.94 -19.45 -7.22
CA GLN A 119 -24.56 -20.60 -6.58
C GLN A 119 -24.14 -21.83 -7.38
N GLU A 120 -23.29 -22.65 -6.78
CA GLU A 120 -23.16 -24.08 -7.08
C GLU A 120 -24.56 -24.71 -6.86
N GLY A 121 -25.22 -25.25 -7.88
CA GLY A 121 -25.12 -26.64 -8.33
C GLY A 121 -26.20 -27.50 -7.64
N PRO A 122 -26.37 -28.79 -7.96
CA PRO A 122 -26.34 -29.50 -9.24
C PRO A 122 -27.71 -29.56 -9.96
#